data_AF-A0A1V1SRY2-F1
#
_entry.id   AF-A0A1V1SRY2-F1
#
_cell.length_a   1.000
_cell.length_b   1.000
_cell.length_c   1.000
_cell.angle_alpha   90.00
_cell.angle_beta   90.00
_cell.angle_gamma   90.00
#
_symmetry.space_group_name_H-M   'P 1'
#
loop_
_entity.id
_entity.type
_entity.pdbx_description
1 polymer ?
#
loop_
_entity_poly.entity_id
_entity_poly.type
_entity_poly.pdbx_seq_one_letter_code
_entity_poly.pdbx_strand_id
1 'polypeptide(L)'
;MPLVPIDASSTLDASEQVKALLLRLHTNSLAQEEEISKPDGKWTTLKALKRRGDAGDAAALADYQQQFDDLMRDKMIALDQDKALFIYHLCRALSATRIVEAGTSFGLSTIYLALAVGQNASKLGPGQRKTAKVIATENEPSKAILARQHWKEAGEEVEPWIELREGDLRQTLASNLPEEIDFVLFDIWTPMVVPALRVLEPNLKKGAVIVADNVTSSAYGYEDFHDYIKTRRNAYRSLVLPYSGGLEFTVYDP
;
A
#
# COMPACT_ATOMS: atom_id res chain seq x y z
N MET A 1 12.38 1.84 18.49
CA MET A 1 13.57 2.57 18.01
C MET A 1 13.07 3.66 17.10
N PRO A 2 13.64 4.88 17.11
CA PRO A 2 13.37 5.82 16.03
C PRO A 2 13.77 5.15 14.71
N LEU A 3 12.88 5.18 13.71
CA LEU A 3 13.17 4.75 12.36
C LEU A 3 14.22 5.71 11.80
N VAL A 4 15.49 5.33 11.87
CA VAL A 4 16.56 6.05 11.16
C VAL A 4 16.34 5.76 9.68
N PRO A 5 16.26 6.78 8.80
CA PRO A 5 16.14 6.56 7.37
C PRO A 5 17.24 5.62 6.89
N ILE A 6 16.84 4.53 6.24
CA ILE A 6 17.78 3.59 5.65
C ILE A 6 18.48 4.33 4.51
N ASP A 7 19.80 4.16 4.39
CA ASP A 7 20.56 4.67 3.26
C ASP A 7 20.12 3.94 1.97
N ALA A 8 19.13 4.53 1.31
CA ALA A 8 18.56 4.01 0.07
C ALA A 8 19.50 4.14 -1.12
N SER A 9 20.63 4.88 -0.99
CA SER A 9 21.53 5.15 -2.11
C SER A 9 22.19 3.89 -2.67
N SER A 10 22.35 2.85 -1.84
CA SER A 10 22.95 1.57 -2.20
C SER A 10 21.93 0.44 -2.47
N THR A 11 20.69 0.58 -2.02
CA THR A 11 19.66 -0.48 -2.11
C THR A 11 18.64 -0.24 -3.21
N LEU A 12 18.38 1.02 -3.58
CA LEU A 12 17.41 1.37 -4.62
C LEU A 12 18.12 1.78 -5.91
N ASP A 13 17.96 0.97 -6.96
CA ASP A 13 18.40 1.32 -8.31
C ASP A 13 17.40 2.33 -8.91
N ALA A 14 17.71 3.62 -8.82
CA ALA A 14 16.89 4.73 -9.31
C ALA A 14 17.76 5.97 -9.56
N SER A 15 17.23 6.95 -10.29
CA SER A 15 17.89 8.24 -10.46
C SER A 15 18.02 9.00 -9.13
N GLU A 16 19.01 9.89 -9.04
CA GLU A 16 19.16 10.77 -7.86
C GLU A 16 17.94 11.68 -7.66
N GLN A 17 17.23 12.03 -8.75
CA GLN A 17 15.98 12.79 -8.69
C GLN A 17 14.90 12.01 -7.93
N VAL A 18 14.70 10.74 -8.26
CA VAL A 18 13.71 9.89 -7.58
C VAL A 18 14.12 9.58 -6.15
N LYS A 19 15.40 9.32 -5.88
CA LYS A 19 15.89 9.12 -4.51
C LYS A 19 15.67 10.37 -3.65
N ALA A 20 15.95 11.57 -4.17
CA ALA A 20 15.73 12.83 -3.47
C ALA A 20 14.23 13.09 -3.21
N LEU A 21 13.37 12.79 -4.19
CA LEU A 21 11.92 12.85 -4.02
C LEU A 21 11.45 11.91 -2.91
N LEU A 22 11.84 10.63 -2.96
CA LEU A 22 11.46 9.64 -1.94
C LEU A 22 11.94 10.04 -0.54
N LEU A 23 13.17 10.54 -0.40
CA LEU A 23 13.67 11.06 0.87
C LEU A 23 12.79 12.19 1.40
N ARG A 24 12.43 13.15 0.54
CA ARG A 24 11.54 14.27 0.91
C ARG A 24 10.16 13.77 1.33
N LEU A 25 9.58 12.83 0.58
CA LEU A 25 8.26 12.27 0.87
C LEU A 25 8.24 11.50 2.20
N HIS A 26 9.24 10.65 2.45
CA HIS A 26 9.39 9.95 3.74
C HIS A 26 9.59 10.92 4.90
N THR A 27 10.44 11.94 4.72
CA THR A 27 10.67 12.98 5.74
C THR A 27 9.37 13.71 6.09
N ASN A 28 8.56 14.04 5.08
CA ASN A 28 7.27 14.68 5.27
C ASN A 28 6.27 13.76 6.00
N SER A 29 6.23 12.47 5.68
CA SER A 29 5.38 11.48 6.37
C SER A 29 5.74 11.39 7.85
N LEU A 30 7.03 11.19 8.14
CA LEU A 30 7.53 11.10 9.52
C LEU A 30 7.24 12.36 10.33
N ALA A 31 7.39 13.54 9.73
CA ALA A 31 7.06 14.80 10.40
C ALA A 31 5.56 14.91 10.73
N GLN A 32 4.67 14.43 9.85
CA GLN A 32 3.23 14.41 10.13
C GLN A 32 2.88 13.38 11.21
N GLU A 33 3.49 12.19 11.19
CA GLU A 33 3.33 11.18 12.24
C GLU A 33 3.77 11.67 13.61
N GLU A 34 4.90 12.38 13.67
CA GLU A 34 5.41 12.99 14.91
C GLU A 34 4.44 14.06 15.42
N GLU A 35 3.95 14.93 14.55
CA GLU A 35 2.98 15.99 14.90
C GLU A 35 1.68 15.40 15.45
N ILE A 36 1.13 14.38 14.78
CA ILE A 36 -0.07 13.67 15.23
C ILE A 36 0.19 13.03 16.59
N SER A 37 1.39 12.47 16.81
CA SER A 37 1.72 11.71 18.00
C SER A 37 1.97 12.53 19.26
N LYS A 38 1.97 13.87 19.18
CA LYS A 38 2.22 14.74 20.33
C LYS A 38 1.19 14.56 21.47
N PRO A 39 1.58 14.69 22.75
CA PRO A 39 0.72 14.41 23.89
C PRO A 39 -0.56 15.26 23.99
N ASP A 40 -0.52 16.48 23.49
CA ASP A 40 -1.63 17.44 23.41
C ASP A 40 -2.47 17.33 22.12
N GLY A 41 -2.08 16.42 21.22
CA GLY A 41 -2.81 16.15 19.98
C GLY A 41 -4.06 15.30 20.17
N LYS A 42 -4.91 15.28 19.12
CA LYS A 42 -6.10 14.40 19.04
C LYS A 42 -5.77 12.90 19.21
N TRP A 43 -4.51 12.52 18.99
CA TRP A 43 -4.04 11.15 19.07
C TRP A 43 -4.11 10.55 20.48
N THR A 44 -3.93 11.34 21.53
CA THR A 44 -4.06 10.85 22.91
C THR A 44 -5.50 10.40 23.18
N THR A 45 -6.48 11.18 22.72
CA THR A 45 -7.91 10.84 22.79
C THR A 45 -8.23 9.61 21.94
N LEU A 46 -7.73 9.55 20.69
CA LEU A 46 -7.92 8.41 19.80
C LEU A 46 -7.33 7.12 20.39
N LYS A 47 -6.15 7.16 20.99
CA LYS A 47 -5.54 6.02 21.69
C LYS A 47 -6.40 5.52 22.85
N ALA A 48 -7.03 6.44 23.60
CA ALA A 48 -7.92 6.07 24.69
C ALA A 48 -9.20 5.39 24.17
N LEU A 49 -9.80 5.93 23.10
CA LEU A 49 -10.96 5.33 22.45
C LEU A 49 -10.62 3.94 21.87
N LYS A 50 -9.49 3.82 21.16
CA LYS A 50 -9.00 2.55 20.64
C LYS A 50 -8.81 1.50 21.73
N ARG A 51 -8.16 1.85 22.85
CA ARG A 51 -7.96 0.91 23.97
C ARG A 51 -9.28 0.40 24.55
N ARG A 52 -10.31 1.25 24.61
CA ARG A 52 -11.65 0.83 25.04
C ARG A 52 -12.31 -0.07 24.00
N GLY A 53 -12.20 0.29 22.72
CA GLY A 53 -12.70 -0.53 21.61
C GLY A 53 -12.07 -1.93 21.58
N ASP A 54 -10.74 -2.00 21.70
CA ASP A 54 -9.97 -3.25 21.80
C ASP A 54 -10.36 -4.08 23.04
N ALA A 55 -10.92 -3.45 24.09
CA ALA A 55 -11.47 -4.11 25.27
C ALA A 55 -12.96 -4.48 25.15
N GLY A 56 -13.57 -4.33 23.97
CA GLY A 56 -14.95 -4.74 23.67
C GLY A 56 -16.00 -3.62 23.70
N ASP A 57 -15.62 -2.36 23.87
CA ASP A 57 -16.54 -1.22 23.83
C ASP A 57 -16.85 -0.81 22.39
N ALA A 58 -17.93 -1.38 21.83
CA ALA A 58 -18.34 -1.14 20.45
C ALA A 58 -18.63 0.34 20.13
N ALA A 59 -19.14 1.11 21.09
CA ALA A 59 -19.43 2.53 20.88
C ALA A 59 -18.12 3.35 20.83
N ALA A 60 -17.16 3.07 21.71
CA ALA A 60 -15.85 3.71 21.67
C ALA A 60 -15.07 3.32 20.41
N LEU A 61 -15.25 2.10 19.91
CA LEU A 61 -14.64 1.65 18.66
C LEU A 61 -15.20 2.39 17.45
N ALA A 62 -16.53 2.55 17.36
CA ALA A 62 -17.18 3.33 16.31
C ALA A 62 -16.74 4.81 16.33
N ASP A 63 -16.66 5.41 17.52
CA ASP A 63 -16.20 6.79 17.70
C ASP A 63 -14.72 6.95 17.34
N TYR A 64 -13.88 5.99 17.73
CA TYR A 64 -12.47 5.93 17.31
C TYR A 64 -12.37 5.90 15.78
N GLN A 65 -13.11 5.01 15.11
CA GLN A 65 -13.06 4.85 13.66
C GLN A 65 -13.42 6.15 12.96
N GLN A 66 -14.55 6.76 13.33
CA GLN A 66 -14.99 8.02 12.72
C GLN A 66 -13.95 9.14 12.88
N GLN A 67 -13.44 9.34 14.11
CA GLN A 67 -12.49 10.41 14.38
C GLN A 67 -11.10 10.14 13.75
N PHE A 68 -10.69 8.87 13.68
CA PHE A 68 -9.45 8.47 13.01
C PHE A 68 -9.54 8.72 11.51
N ASP A 69 -10.65 8.31 10.87
CA ASP A 69 -10.86 8.49 9.43
C ASP A 69 -10.84 9.97 9.06
N ASP A 70 -11.52 10.82 9.83
CA ASP A 70 -11.52 12.27 9.61
C ASP A 70 -10.15 12.90 9.83
N LEU A 71 -9.36 12.41 10.79
CA LEU A 71 -8.00 12.87 11.02
C LEU A 71 -7.05 12.49 9.88
N MET A 72 -7.22 11.30 9.30
CA MET A 72 -6.31 10.75 8.28
C MET A 72 -6.65 11.17 6.84
N ARG A 73 -7.82 11.80 6.64
CA ARG A 73 -8.32 12.20 5.31
C ARG A 73 -7.34 13.07 4.52
N ASP A 74 -6.60 13.96 5.19
CA ASP A 74 -5.67 14.91 4.58
C ASP A 74 -4.21 14.67 4.99
N LYS A 75 -3.92 13.58 5.71
CA LYS A 75 -2.57 13.26 6.22
C LYS A 75 -1.84 12.29 5.32
N MET A 76 -0.56 12.60 5.10
CA MET A 76 0.40 11.78 4.39
C MET A 76 1.07 10.86 5.41
N ILE A 77 0.36 9.81 5.79
CA ILE A 77 0.94 8.66 6.50
C ILE A 77 1.23 7.64 5.41
N ALA A 78 2.50 7.49 5.08
CA ALA A 78 2.96 6.65 3.98
C ALA A 78 3.54 5.35 4.51
N LEU A 79 3.55 4.32 3.66
CA LEU A 79 4.28 3.09 3.89
C LEU A 79 5.73 3.37 4.33
N ASP A 80 6.15 2.73 5.43
CA ASP A 80 7.51 2.89 5.98
C ASP A 80 8.59 2.59 4.93
N GLN A 81 9.70 3.33 4.98
CA GLN A 81 10.79 3.21 3.99
C GLN A 81 11.36 1.79 3.89
N ASP A 82 11.50 1.08 5.01
CA ASP A 82 12.03 -0.28 5.06
C ASP A 82 11.08 -1.31 4.44
N LYS A 83 9.78 -1.17 4.69
CA LYS A 83 8.72 -1.95 4.03
C LYS A 83 8.68 -1.67 2.54
N ALA A 84 8.75 -0.41 2.13
CA ALA A 84 8.73 -0.01 0.72
C ALA A 84 9.93 -0.58 -0.05
N LEU A 85 11.13 -0.55 0.55
CA LEU A 85 12.33 -1.18 -0.01
C LEU A 85 12.18 -2.70 -0.12
N PHE A 86 11.64 -3.36 0.91
CA PHE A 86 11.36 -4.80 0.87
C PHE A 86 10.40 -5.13 -0.28
N ILE A 87 9.29 -4.40 -0.41
CA ILE A 87 8.30 -4.60 -1.47
C ILE A 87 8.90 -4.37 -2.86
N TYR A 88 9.71 -3.33 -3.04
CA TYR A 88 10.46 -3.10 -4.28
C TYR A 88 11.30 -4.33 -4.65
N HIS A 89 12.14 -4.82 -3.73
CA HIS A 89 12.99 -5.98 -3.99
C HIS A 89 12.18 -7.26 -4.22
N LEU A 90 11.06 -7.44 -3.52
CA LEU A 90 10.15 -8.55 -3.72
C LEU A 90 9.54 -8.52 -5.13
N CYS A 91 9.06 -7.37 -5.59
CA CYS A 91 8.54 -7.21 -6.95
C CYS A 91 9.63 -7.47 -8.01
N ARG A 92 10.87 -7.07 -7.76
CA ARG A 92 12.03 -7.38 -8.61
C ARG A 92 12.32 -8.88 -8.65
N ALA A 93 12.31 -9.56 -7.51
CA ALA A 93 12.54 -11.00 -7.42
C ALA A 93 11.45 -11.81 -8.14
N LEU A 94 10.19 -11.36 -8.06
CA LEU A 94 9.04 -11.98 -8.74
C LEU A 94 8.99 -11.66 -10.24
N SER A 95 9.82 -10.76 -10.75
CA SER A 95 9.68 -10.16 -12.09
C SER A 95 8.26 -9.61 -12.33
N ALA A 96 7.63 -9.06 -11.30
CA ALA A 96 6.26 -8.56 -11.35
C ALA A 96 6.15 -7.38 -12.33
N THR A 97 5.15 -7.41 -13.21
CA THR A 97 4.89 -6.32 -14.16
C THR A 97 3.43 -5.86 -14.16
N ARG A 98 2.53 -6.65 -13.59
CA ARG A 98 1.09 -6.37 -13.50
C ARG A 98 0.73 -6.28 -12.02
N ILE A 99 0.81 -5.07 -11.48
CA ILE A 99 0.65 -4.80 -10.05
C ILE A 99 -0.65 -4.03 -9.80
N VAL A 100 -1.36 -4.36 -8.71
CA VAL A 100 -2.46 -3.53 -8.20
C VAL A 100 -2.08 -2.97 -6.83
N GLU A 101 -2.27 -1.67 -6.64
CA GLU A 101 -2.15 -1.00 -5.36
C GLU A 101 -3.51 -0.47 -4.93
N ALA A 102 -4.01 -0.99 -3.83
CA ALA A 102 -5.17 -0.44 -3.14
C ALA A 102 -4.67 0.47 -2.02
N GLY A 103 -4.93 1.77 -2.17
CA GLY A 103 -4.52 2.81 -1.23
C GLY A 103 -3.25 3.53 -1.68
N THR A 104 -3.40 4.46 -2.61
CA THR A 104 -2.26 5.23 -3.16
C THR A 104 -1.81 6.34 -2.23
N SER A 105 -2.76 6.99 -1.54
CA SER A 105 -2.52 8.18 -0.74
C SER A 105 -1.80 9.25 -1.59
N PHE A 106 -0.67 9.77 -1.13
CA PHE A 106 0.15 10.75 -1.87
C PHE A 106 1.13 10.12 -2.87
N GLY A 107 1.00 8.82 -3.15
CA GLY A 107 1.71 8.12 -4.24
C GLY A 107 3.13 7.65 -3.94
N LEU A 108 3.56 7.67 -2.67
CA LEU A 108 4.92 7.29 -2.27
C LEU A 108 5.22 5.82 -2.58
N SER A 109 4.39 4.89 -2.10
CA SER A 109 4.55 3.45 -2.32
C SER A 109 4.48 3.10 -3.81
N THR A 110 3.60 3.79 -4.55
CA THR A 110 3.45 3.65 -6.01
C THR A 110 4.76 3.91 -6.76
N ILE A 111 5.60 4.85 -6.29
CA ILE A 111 6.92 5.12 -6.91
C ILE A 111 7.79 3.86 -6.86
N TYR A 112 7.86 3.18 -5.70
CA TYR A 112 8.62 1.94 -5.56
C TYR A 112 8.08 0.82 -6.46
N LEU A 113 6.75 0.67 -6.52
CA LEU A 113 6.10 -0.32 -7.37
C LEU A 113 6.38 -0.04 -8.86
N ALA A 114 6.25 1.21 -9.29
CA ALA A 114 6.47 1.64 -10.67
C ALA A 114 7.92 1.46 -11.12
N LEU A 115 8.89 1.78 -10.26
CA LEU A 115 10.31 1.49 -10.51
C LEU A 115 10.51 -0.02 -10.76
N ALA A 116 9.95 -0.88 -9.90
CA ALA A 116 10.08 -2.31 -10.07
C ALA A 116 9.44 -2.80 -11.39
N VAL A 117 8.24 -2.33 -11.72
CA VAL A 117 7.54 -2.64 -12.96
C VAL A 117 8.37 -2.22 -14.17
N GLY A 118 8.82 -0.96 -14.23
CA GLY A 118 9.55 -0.43 -15.38
C GLY A 118 10.86 -1.16 -15.64
N GLN A 119 11.59 -1.49 -14.57
CA GLN A 119 12.84 -2.24 -14.67
C GLN A 119 12.64 -3.73 -14.99
N ASN A 120 11.48 -4.31 -14.68
CA ASN A 120 11.13 -5.67 -15.09
C ASN A 120 10.71 -5.66 -16.57
N ALA A 121 9.89 -4.69 -16.95
CA ALA A 121 9.33 -4.53 -18.28
C ALA A 121 10.38 -4.17 -19.35
N SER A 122 11.50 -3.55 -18.99
CA SER A 122 12.62 -3.27 -19.90
C SER A 122 13.25 -4.52 -20.51
N LYS A 123 13.07 -5.69 -19.87
CA LYS A 123 13.57 -6.99 -20.32
C LYS A 123 12.56 -7.76 -21.19
N LEU A 124 11.34 -7.23 -21.35
CA LEU A 124 10.26 -7.89 -22.08
C LEU A 124 10.16 -7.41 -23.53
N GLY A 125 9.51 -8.23 -24.37
CA GLY A 125 9.18 -7.85 -25.75
C GLY A 125 8.10 -6.75 -25.82
N PRO A 126 7.98 -6.00 -26.95
CA PRO A 126 7.08 -4.85 -27.06
C PRO A 126 5.61 -5.13 -26.73
N GLY A 127 5.12 -6.35 -26.99
CA GLY A 127 3.74 -6.75 -26.67
C GLY A 127 3.49 -6.85 -25.16
N GLN A 128 4.37 -7.56 -24.45
CA GLN A 128 4.27 -7.73 -22.99
C GLN A 128 4.56 -6.44 -22.24
N ARG A 129 5.45 -5.58 -22.76
CA ARG A 129 5.72 -4.27 -22.17
C ARG A 129 4.49 -3.35 -22.13
N LYS A 130 3.57 -3.46 -23.09
CA LYS A 130 2.34 -2.64 -23.15
C LYS A 130 1.35 -2.95 -22.02
N THR A 131 1.40 -4.16 -21.45
CA THR A 131 0.51 -4.56 -20.36
C THR A 131 1.14 -4.35 -18.99
N ALA A 132 2.43 -4.02 -18.92
CA ALA A 132 3.14 -3.74 -17.68
C ALA A 132 2.71 -2.40 -17.09
N LYS A 133 2.18 -2.41 -15.86
CA LYS A 133 1.75 -1.23 -15.12
C LYS A 133 1.51 -1.54 -13.65
N VAL A 134 1.49 -0.48 -12.85
CA VAL A 134 0.84 -0.41 -11.55
C VAL A 134 -0.55 0.19 -11.76
N ILE A 135 -1.60 -0.55 -11.45
CA ILE A 135 -2.95 0.00 -11.31
C ILE A 135 -3.07 0.51 -9.87
N ALA A 136 -2.95 1.82 -9.69
CA ALA A 136 -3.05 2.48 -8.40
C ALA A 136 -4.48 2.97 -8.16
N THR A 137 -5.02 2.87 -6.95
CA THR A 137 -6.36 3.40 -6.61
C THR A 137 -6.32 4.43 -5.49
N GLU A 138 -7.02 5.55 -5.68
CA GLU A 138 -7.17 6.60 -4.66
C GLU A 138 -8.60 7.13 -4.65
N ASN A 139 -9.21 7.22 -3.46
CA ASN A 139 -10.57 7.70 -3.33
C ASN A 139 -10.66 9.22 -3.14
N GLU A 140 -9.69 9.83 -2.47
CA GLU A 140 -9.67 11.26 -2.13
C GLU A 140 -9.05 12.08 -3.28
N PRO A 141 -9.81 12.93 -3.99
CA PRO A 141 -9.31 13.66 -5.17
C PRO A 141 -8.11 14.56 -4.87
N SER A 142 -8.06 15.15 -3.67
CA SER A 142 -6.94 16.01 -3.24
C SER A 142 -5.63 15.24 -3.13
N LYS A 143 -5.66 14.01 -2.60
CA LYS A 143 -4.50 13.11 -2.54
C LYS A 143 -4.10 12.64 -3.93
N ALA A 144 -5.08 12.24 -4.75
CA ALA A 144 -4.87 11.83 -6.14
C ALA A 144 -4.15 12.90 -6.99
N ILE A 145 -4.51 14.17 -6.82
CA ILE A 145 -3.82 15.30 -7.49
C ILE A 145 -2.35 15.36 -7.09
N LEU A 146 -2.05 15.27 -5.79
CA LEU A 146 -0.68 15.36 -5.27
C LEU A 146 0.15 14.13 -5.67
N ALA A 147 -0.45 12.93 -5.66
CA ALA A 147 0.20 11.72 -6.16
C ALA A 147 0.65 11.86 -7.61
N ARG A 148 -0.23 12.35 -8.51
CA ARG A 148 0.12 12.63 -9.90
C ARG A 148 1.27 13.65 -10.02
N GLN A 149 1.28 14.68 -9.18
CA GLN A 149 2.37 15.67 -9.17
C GLN A 149 3.70 15.03 -8.77
N HIS A 150 3.71 14.18 -7.74
CA HIS A 150 4.92 13.47 -7.32
C HIS A 150 5.43 12.52 -8.40
N TRP A 151 4.56 11.79 -9.10
CA TRP A 151 4.99 10.89 -10.17
C TRP A 151 5.53 11.65 -11.38
N LYS A 152 4.91 12.77 -11.73
CA LYS A 152 5.44 13.67 -12.75
C LYS A 152 6.81 14.25 -12.38
N GLU A 153 6.99 14.59 -11.10
CA GLU A 153 8.30 14.99 -10.58
C GLU A 153 9.31 13.83 -10.60
N ALA A 154 8.87 12.58 -10.43
CA ALA A 154 9.74 11.41 -10.54
C ALA A 154 10.20 11.14 -11.99
N GLY A 155 9.39 11.50 -12.98
CA GLY A 155 9.74 11.46 -14.41
C GLY A 155 9.61 10.07 -15.05
N GLU A 156 10.27 9.90 -16.20
CA GLU A 156 10.09 8.77 -17.14
C GLU A 156 10.39 7.37 -16.56
N GLU A 157 11.18 7.28 -15.48
CA GLU A 157 11.45 6.01 -14.82
C GLU A 157 10.28 5.52 -13.96
N VAL A 158 9.31 6.39 -13.66
CA VAL A 158 8.15 6.13 -12.78
C VAL A 158 6.83 6.38 -13.48
N GLU A 159 6.57 7.62 -13.92
CA GLU A 159 5.24 8.08 -14.37
C GLU A 159 4.60 7.19 -15.45
N PRO A 160 5.32 6.74 -16.51
CA PRO A 160 4.70 5.98 -17.59
C PRO A 160 4.17 4.59 -17.19
N TRP A 161 4.57 4.10 -16.01
CA TRP A 161 4.21 2.77 -15.52
C TRP A 161 2.98 2.78 -14.62
N ILE A 162 2.35 3.93 -14.41
CA ILE A 162 1.26 4.11 -13.44
C ILE A 162 -0.04 4.40 -14.18
N GLU A 163 -1.08 3.64 -13.83
CA GLU A 163 -2.47 3.93 -14.17
C GLU A 163 -3.21 4.23 -12.87
N LEU A 164 -3.47 5.51 -12.58
CA LEU A 164 -4.26 5.89 -11.42
C LEU A 164 -5.75 5.86 -11.72
N ARG A 165 -6.47 5.10 -10.91
CA ARG A 165 -7.92 5.00 -10.90
C ARG A 165 -8.49 5.73 -9.69
N GLU A 166 -9.02 6.91 -9.94
CA GLU A 166 -9.59 7.79 -8.92
C GLU A 166 -11.06 7.44 -8.63
N GLY A 167 -11.43 7.32 -7.35
CA GLY A 167 -12.77 6.98 -6.87
C GLY A 167 -12.82 5.67 -6.07
N ASP A 168 -14.03 5.18 -5.82
CA ASP A 168 -14.26 3.94 -5.08
C ASP A 168 -13.67 2.74 -5.81
N LEU A 169 -12.66 2.10 -5.19
CA LEU A 169 -11.94 0.97 -5.78
C LEU A 169 -12.84 -0.21 -6.16
N ARG A 170 -14.01 -0.38 -5.52
CA ARG A 170 -14.95 -1.45 -5.87
C ARG A 170 -15.55 -1.24 -7.25
N GLN A 171 -15.65 0.02 -7.68
CA GLN A 171 -16.15 0.40 -8.99
C GLN A 171 -15.00 0.50 -9.98
N THR A 172 -13.89 1.14 -9.59
CA THR A 172 -12.79 1.39 -10.52
C THR A 172 -11.99 0.13 -10.87
N LEU A 173 -11.95 -0.88 -9.98
CA LEU A 173 -11.32 -2.17 -10.26
C LEU A 173 -12.27 -3.19 -10.92
N ALA A 174 -13.56 -2.88 -11.08
CA ALA A 174 -14.54 -3.82 -11.62
C ALA A 174 -14.35 -4.18 -13.12
N SER A 175 -13.45 -3.49 -13.83
CA SER A 175 -13.19 -3.72 -15.24
C SER A 175 -11.74 -3.40 -15.61
N ASN A 176 -11.31 -3.81 -16.81
CA ASN A 176 -10.00 -3.50 -17.39
C ASN A 176 -8.81 -3.91 -16.50
N LEU A 177 -8.96 -4.99 -15.72
CA LEU A 177 -7.85 -5.62 -15.02
C LEU A 177 -7.00 -6.44 -16.00
N PRO A 178 -5.70 -6.63 -15.75
CA PRO A 178 -4.90 -7.59 -16.48
C PRO A 178 -5.44 -9.01 -16.24
N GLU A 179 -5.29 -9.89 -17.22
CA GLU A 179 -5.72 -11.30 -17.11
C GLU A 179 -5.02 -12.03 -15.95
N GLU A 180 -3.79 -11.63 -15.64
CA GLU A 180 -2.98 -12.16 -14.56
C GLU A 180 -2.34 -11.01 -13.77
N ILE A 181 -2.65 -10.92 -12.50
CA ILE A 181 -2.05 -9.99 -11.54
C ILE A 181 -0.91 -10.71 -10.84
N ASP A 182 0.27 -10.10 -10.85
CA ASP A 182 1.48 -10.65 -10.25
C ASP A 182 1.58 -10.34 -8.75
N PHE A 183 1.15 -9.14 -8.38
CA PHE A 183 1.34 -8.59 -7.05
C PHE A 183 0.20 -7.64 -6.67
N VAL A 184 -0.20 -7.66 -5.39
CA VAL A 184 -1.16 -6.72 -4.81
C VAL A 184 -0.59 -6.11 -3.54
N LEU A 185 -0.65 -4.79 -3.42
CA LEU A 185 -0.42 -4.07 -2.17
C LEU A 185 -1.77 -3.60 -1.59
N PHE A 186 -2.04 -3.98 -0.36
CA PHE A 186 -3.09 -3.42 0.49
C PHE A 186 -2.47 -2.48 1.52
N ASP A 187 -2.44 -1.19 1.19
CA ASP A 187 -2.14 -0.09 2.11
C ASP A 187 -3.36 0.85 2.17
N ILE A 188 -4.50 0.25 2.49
CA ILE A 188 -5.83 0.82 2.34
C ILE A 188 -6.53 0.86 3.69
N TRP A 189 -7.62 1.63 3.77
CA TRP A 189 -8.59 1.51 4.84
C TRP A 189 -9.04 0.05 5.00
N THR A 190 -8.73 -0.54 6.15
CA THR A 190 -8.84 -1.99 6.40
C THR A 190 -10.18 -2.65 6.01
N PRO A 191 -11.37 -2.01 6.17
CA PRO A 191 -12.64 -2.61 5.71
C PRO A 191 -12.72 -2.83 4.19
N MET A 192 -11.85 -2.19 3.41
CA MET A 192 -11.82 -2.31 1.95
C MET A 192 -10.95 -3.45 1.44
N VAL A 193 -10.14 -4.09 2.29
CA VAL A 193 -9.23 -5.17 1.90
C VAL A 193 -9.98 -6.35 1.30
N VAL A 194 -11.02 -6.87 1.97
CA VAL A 194 -11.83 -7.99 1.45
C VAL A 194 -12.65 -7.60 0.21
N PRO A 195 -13.36 -6.45 0.18
CA PRO A 195 -14.01 -5.98 -1.04
C PRO A 195 -13.05 -5.89 -2.24
N ALA A 196 -11.85 -5.34 -2.04
CA ALA A 196 -10.83 -5.26 -3.09
C ALA A 196 -10.38 -6.66 -3.53
N LEU A 197 -10.01 -7.52 -2.58
CA LEU A 197 -9.54 -8.87 -2.88
C LEU A 197 -10.56 -9.66 -3.69
N ARG A 198 -11.85 -9.59 -3.37
CA ARG A 198 -12.91 -10.29 -4.13
C ARG A 198 -12.99 -9.86 -5.58
N VAL A 199 -12.72 -8.59 -5.88
CA VAL A 199 -12.70 -8.07 -7.25
C VAL A 199 -11.44 -8.53 -7.99
N LEU A 200 -10.31 -8.64 -7.29
CA LEU A 200 -9.02 -8.99 -7.89
C LEU A 200 -8.78 -10.51 -8.01
N GLU A 201 -9.36 -11.32 -7.12
CA GLU A 201 -9.13 -12.77 -7.00
C GLU A 201 -9.28 -13.55 -8.31
N PRO A 202 -10.29 -13.27 -9.17
CA PRO A 202 -10.42 -13.95 -10.46
C PRO A 202 -9.24 -13.74 -11.42
N ASN A 203 -8.48 -12.66 -11.23
CA ASN A 203 -7.35 -12.26 -12.06
C ASN A 203 -6.00 -12.54 -11.38
N LEU A 204 -5.97 -13.06 -10.14
CA LEU A 204 -4.71 -13.43 -9.50
C LEU A 204 -4.09 -14.64 -10.20
N LYS A 205 -2.83 -14.53 -10.61
CA LYS A 205 -2.10 -15.69 -11.12
C LYS A 205 -1.76 -16.66 -9.98
N LYS A 206 -1.58 -17.94 -10.28
CA LYS A 206 -0.93 -18.87 -9.33
C LYS A 206 0.47 -18.35 -8.96
N GLY A 207 0.74 -18.21 -7.68
CA GLY A 207 1.94 -17.59 -7.12
C GLY A 207 1.89 -16.06 -7.04
N ALA A 208 0.73 -15.43 -7.29
CA ALA A 208 0.56 -14.01 -7.00
C ALA A 208 0.84 -13.73 -5.52
N VAL A 209 1.53 -12.63 -5.26
CA VAL A 209 1.84 -12.21 -3.90
C VAL A 209 0.95 -11.04 -3.51
N ILE A 210 0.35 -11.14 -2.33
CA ILE A 210 -0.46 -10.09 -1.70
C ILE A 210 0.29 -9.65 -0.45
N VAL A 211 0.53 -8.34 -0.34
CA VAL A 211 1.11 -7.74 0.86
C VAL A 211 0.09 -6.80 1.49
N ALA A 212 -0.13 -6.91 2.79
CA ALA A 212 -1.00 -6.01 3.55
C ALA A 212 -0.24 -5.34 4.69
N ASP A 213 -0.29 -4.01 4.78
CA ASP A 213 0.41 -3.26 5.83
C ASP A 213 -0.42 -3.08 7.11
N ASN A 214 0.27 -2.83 8.21
CA ASN A 214 -0.29 -2.53 9.52
C ASN A 214 -1.21 -3.62 10.11
N VAL A 215 -1.07 -4.88 9.70
CA VAL A 215 -1.97 -5.98 10.12
C VAL A 215 -1.97 -6.27 11.62
N THR A 216 -0.90 -5.91 12.33
CA THR A 216 -0.81 -6.04 13.79
C THR A 216 -1.35 -4.79 14.49
N SER A 217 -0.99 -3.59 14.05
CA SER A 217 -1.49 -2.34 14.64
C SER A 217 -2.99 -2.11 14.41
N SER A 218 -3.51 -2.67 13.31
CA SER A 218 -4.90 -2.56 12.86
C SER A 218 -5.63 -3.92 12.90
N ALA A 219 -5.22 -4.82 13.80
CA ALA A 219 -5.69 -6.22 13.84
C ALA A 219 -7.22 -6.38 13.74
N TYR A 220 -7.98 -5.56 14.48
CA TYR A 220 -9.45 -5.57 14.42
C TYR A 220 -10.00 -5.34 13.00
N GLY A 221 -9.40 -4.41 12.25
CA GLY A 221 -9.83 -4.11 10.88
C GLY A 221 -9.50 -5.21 9.87
N TYR A 222 -8.60 -6.12 10.21
CA TYR A 222 -8.17 -7.23 9.37
C TYR A 222 -8.86 -8.56 9.70
N GLU A 223 -9.76 -8.62 10.69
CA GLU A 223 -10.46 -9.86 11.07
C GLU A 223 -11.15 -10.51 9.87
N ASP A 224 -11.90 -9.74 9.09
CA ASP A 224 -12.58 -10.22 7.88
C ASP A 224 -11.59 -10.77 6.84
N PHE A 225 -10.43 -10.12 6.67
CA PHE A 225 -9.39 -10.58 5.74
C PHE A 225 -8.75 -11.89 6.22
N HIS A 226 -8.42 -11.98 7.50
CA HIS A 226 -7.85 -13.19 8.09
C HIS A 226 -8.83 -14.36 8.02
N ASP A 227 -10.11 -14.14 8.31
CA ASP A 227 -11.15 -15.16 8.14
C ASP A 227 -11.33 -15.55 6.66
N TYR A 228 -11.26 -14.58 5.73
CA TYR A 228 -11.36 -14.84 4.30
C TYR A 228 -10.27 -15.78 3.79
N ILE A 229 -9.00 -15.52 4.14
CA ILE A 229 -7.88 -16.36 3.69
C ILE A 229 -7.80 -17.67 4.48
N LYS A 230 -8.20 -17.67 5.76
CA LYS A 230 -8.21 -18.87 6.62
C LYS A 230 -9.24 -19.90 6.15
N THR A 231 -10.42 -19.46 5.75
CA THR A 231 -11.47 -20.33 5.20
C THR A 231 -11.09 -20.90 3.83
N ARG A 232 -10.22 -20.21 3.09
CA ARG A 232 -9.66 -20.62 1.79
C ARG A 232 -8.21 -21.10 1.91
N ARG A 233 -7.87 -21.78 3.00
CA ARG A 233 -6.50 -22.25 3.30
C ARG A 233 -5.86 -23.12 2.24
N ASN A 234 -6.61 -23.73 1.33
CA ASN A 234 -6.03 -24.44 0.20
C ASN A 234 -5.45 -23.48 -0.84
N ALA A 235 -6.04 -22.30 -1.01
CA ALA A 235 -5.68 -21.29 -1.99
C ALA A 235 -4.76 -20.18 -1.46
N TYR A 236 -4.63 -20.00 -0.14
CA TYR A 236 -3.77 -18.96 0.43
C TYR A 236 -2.74 -19.52 1.42
N ARG A 237 -1.51 -19.01 1.37
CA ARG A 237 -0.46 -19.25 2.37
C ARG A 237 0.03 -17.92 2.89
N SER A 238 -0.15 -17.64 4.17
CA SER A 238 0.15 -16.34 4.77
C SER A 238 1.07 -16.45 5.99
N LEU A 239 1.89 -15.43 6.20
CA LEU A 239 2.60 -15.17 7.43
C LEU A 239 2.80 -13.65 7.65
N VAL A 240 2.86 -13.24 8.91
CA VAL A 240 3.15 -11.84 9.28
C VAL A 240 4.66 -11.66 9.46
N LEU A 241 5.25 -10.77 8.67
CA LEU A 241 6.65 -10.37 8.76
C LEU A 241 6.84 -9.38 9.92
N PRO A 242 7.99 -9.39 10.62
CA PRO A 242 8.21 -8.67 11.87
C PRO A 242 8.55 -7.17 11.67
N TYR A 243 7.85 -6.49 10.76
CA TYR A 243 7.97 -5.04 10.57
C TYR A 243 7.10 -4.28 11.59
N SER A 244 7.39 -2.99 11.78
CA SER A 244 6.58 -2.11 12.63
C SER A 244 5.12 -2.14 12.19
N GLY A 245 4.18 -2.31 13.12
CA GLY A 245 2.76 -2.45 12.81
C GLY A 245 2.35 -3.76 12.12
N GLY A 246 3.31 -4.63 11.74
CA GLY A 246 3.10 -5.90 11.06
C GLY A 246 2.89 -5.74 9.55
N LEU A 247 3.63 -6.52 8.76
CA LEU A 247 3.50 -6.57 7.30
C LEU A 247 3.15 -8.00 6.90
N GLU A 248 1.93 -8.25 6.44
CA GLU A 248 1.50 -9.60 6.07
C GLU A 248 1.91 -9.93 4.65
N PHE A 249 2.55 -11.09 4.48
CA PHE A 249 2.93 -11.66 3.19
C PHE A 249 2.07 -12.88 2.93
N THR A 250 1.27 -12.81 1.86
CA THR A 250 0.37 -13.88 1.43
C THR A 250 0.68 -14.32 0.00
N VAL A 251 0.77 -15.62 -0.24
CA VAL A 251 0.86 -16.23 -1.58
C VAL A 251 -0.47 -16.84 -1.94
N TYR A 252 -0.97 -16.52 -3.14
CA TYR A 252 -2.11 -17.18 -3.74
C TYR A 252 -1.65 -18.43 -4.51
N ASP A 253 -2.11 -19.60 -4.09
CA ASP A 253 -1.75 -20.92 -4.63
C ASP A 253 -3.00 -21.82 -4.67
N PRO A 254 -3.96 -21.55 -5.60
CA PRO A 254 -5.21 -22.30 -5.73
C PRO A 254 -5.01 -23.71 -6.31
#